data_AF-A0A2T4S6Q2-F1
#
_entry.id   AF-A0A2T4S6Q2-F1
#
_cell.length_a   1.000
_cell.length_b   1.000
_cell.length_c   1.000
_cell.angle_alpha   90.00
_cell.angle_beta   90.00
_cell.angle_gamma   90.00
#
_symmetry.space_group_name_H-M   'P 1'
#
loop_
_entity.id
_entity.type
_entity.pdbx_description
1 polymer ?
#
loop_
_entity_poly.entity_id
_entity_poly.type
_entity_poly.pdbx_seq_one_letter_code
_entity_poly.pdbx_strand_id
1 'polypeptide(L)'
;MYDTNIKPLETQVNEQKSQLDILPAQINSKVSQSTYDAGVNNIVSRLNSADTQRQQLSNAINDRVTIKEYTDNKTATTNQINTAVNNVQVGGRNLLENSANIKKGINDTSNNYNQYWATLITSAHSKLQLGETITISFDVQMERGEILRVYDTLTNFDFMFGEKVFKNIGNKHQRLSFTLPLVTTTKTGTLVNLSLYNNNNGDRFTIENIKIEKGNKATDWTPAPEDVKSDIDKAKAETDKTFSVMQTQINQNGT
;
A
#
# COMPACT_ATOMS: atom_id res chain seq x y z
N MET A 1 -75.10 -45.80 -84.67
CA MET A 1 -73.82 -46.23 -84.03
C MET A 1 -72.84 -45.08 -83.79
N TYR A 2 -72.89 -43.96 -84.53
CA TYR A 2 -71.99 -42.82 -84.32
C TYR A 2 -72.24 -42.02 -83.02
N ASP A 3 -73.50 -41.93 -82.56
CA ASP A 3 -73.90 -41.05 -81.45
C ASP A 3 -73.59 -41.63 -80.04
N THR A 4 -73.58 -42.96 -79.89
CA THR A 4 -73.40 -43.61 -78.58
C THR A 4 -71.97 -43.55 -78.04
N ASN A 5 -70.96 -43.43 -78.90
CA ASN A 5 -69.55 -43.42 -78.51
C ASN A 5 -68.93 -42.01 -78.47
N ILE A 6 -69.53 -41.03 -79.16
CA ILE A 6 -68.98 -39.65 -79.26
C ILE A 6 -69.40 -38.80 -78.06
N LYS A 7 -70.66 -38.90 -77.60
CA LYS A 7 -71.16 -38.14 -76.44
C LYS A 7 -70.32 -38.32 -75.17
N PRO A 8 -69.90 -39.54 -74.76
CA PRO A 8 -69.06 -39.73 -73.59
C PRO A 8 -67.70 -39.05 -73.71
N LEU A 9 -67.08 -39.11 -74.90
CA LEU A 9 -65.81 -38.43 -75.19
C LEU A 9 -65.96 -36.91 -75.14
N GLU A 10 -67.05 -36.38 -75.69
CA GLU A 10 -67.34 -34.95 -75.68
C GLU A 10 -67.56 -34.43 -74.26
N THR A 11 -68.28 -35.19 -73.42
CA THR A 11 -68.42 -34.91 -71.98
C THR A 11 -67.07 -34.93 -71.27
N GLN A 12 -66.24 -35.94 -71.52
CA GLN A 12 -64.93 -36.06 -70.87
C GLN A 12 -63.97 -34.94 -71.28
N VAL A 13 -63.99 -34.54 -72.56
CA VAL A 13 -63.22 -33.39 -73.08
C VAL A 13 -63.69 -32.08 -72.42
N ASN A 14 -65.00 -31.89 -72.27
CA ASN A 14 -65.55 -30.70 -71.62
C ASN A 14 -65.26 -30.66 -70.11
N GLU A 15 -65.25 -31.81 -69.43
CA GLU A 15 -64.84 -31.94 -68.03
C GLU A 15 -63.35 -31.64 -67.84
N GLN A 16 -62.49 -32.19 -68.71
CA GLN A 16 -61.05 -31.93 -68.68
C GLN A 16 -60.74 -30.46 -68.98
N LYS A 17 -61.45 -29.85 -69.94
CA LYS A 17 -61.33 -28.42 -70.24
C LYS A 17 -61.73 -27.57 -69.03
N SER A 18 -62.83 -27.90 -68.39
CA SER A 18 -63.26 -27.20 -67.16
C SER A 18 -62.25 -27.35 -66.02
N GLN A 19 -61.61 -28.53 -65.87
CA GLN A 19 -60.53 -28.74 -64.89
C GLN A 19 -59.26 -27.94 -65.22
N LEU A 20 -58.89 -27.87 -66.50
CA LEU A 20 -57.77 -27.06 -66.98
C LEU A 20 -58.02 -25.56 -66.81
N ASP A 21 -59.26 -25.10 -66.96
CA ASP A 21 -59.63 -23.69 -66.81
C ASP A 21 -59.54 -23.21 -65.34
N ILE A 22 -59.76 -24.10 -64.36
CA ILE A 22 -59.65 -23.77 -62.92
C ILE A 22 -58.24 -23.99 -62.34
N LEU A 23 -57.38 -24.77 -63.01
CA LEU A 23 -56.03 -25.10 -62.58
C LEU A 23 -55.14 -23.86 -62.36
N PRO A 24 -55.10 -22.84 -63.24
CA PRO A 24 -54.34 -21.61 -63.03
C PRO A 24 -54.77 -20.84 -61.77
N ALA A 25 -56.08 -20.80 -61.48
CA ALA A 25 -56.60 -20.16 -60.28
C ALA A 25 -56.21 -20.92 -59.01
N GLN A 26 -56.24 -22.25 -59.05
CA GLN A 26 -55.78 -23.10 -57.95
C GLN A 26 -54.25 -23.01 -57.75
N ILE A 27 -53.47 -22.92 -58.82
CA ILE A 27 -52.02 -22.71 -58.78
C ILE A 27 -51.70 -21.34 -58.17
N ASN A 28 -52.35 -20.26 -58.63
CA ASN A 28 -52.16 -18.92 -58.06
C ASN A 28 -52.62 -18.81 -56.60
N SER A 29 -53.64 -19.58 -56.21
CA SER A 29 -54.10 -19.69 -54.82
C SER A 29 -53.09 -20.43 -53.93
N LYS A 30 -52.55 -21.56 -54.39
CA LYS A 30 -51.57 -22.35 -53.63
C LYS A 30 -50.16 -21.75 -53.61
N VAL A 31 -49.77 -21.07 -54.68
CA VAL A 31 -48.48 -20.38 -54.83
C VAL A 31 -48.73 -18.88 -54.83
N SER A 32 -49.45 -18.39 -53.82
CA SER A 32 -49.71 -16.97 -53.75
C SER A 32 -48.37 -16.24 -53.56
N GLN A 33 -47.99 -15.44 -54.54
CA GLN A 33 -46.82 -14.57 -54.49
C GLN A 33 -46.84 -13.73 -53.20
N SER A 34 -48.04 -13.39 -52.70
CA SER A 34 -48.23 -12.68 -51.44
C SER A 34 -47.78 -13.45 -50.19
N THR A 35 -47.96 -14.78 -50.11
CA THR A 35 -47.41 -15.57 -48.99
C THR A 35 -45.88 -15.62 -49.04
N TYR A 36 -45.30 -15.78 -50.22
CA TYR A 36 -43.85 -15.76 -50.41
C TYR A 36 -43.27 -14.39 -50.05
N ASP A 37 -43.84 -13.31 -50.57
CA ASP A 37 -43.42 -11.94 -50.30
C ASP A 37 -43.55 -11.59 -48.81
N ALA A 38 -44.64 -12.02 -48.15
CA ALA A 38 -44.80 -11.85 -46.71
C ALA A 38 -43.71 -12.57 -45.92
N GLY A 39 -43.33 -13.79 -46.33
CA GLY A 39 -42.22 -14.54 -45.75
C GLY A 39 -40.87 -13.83 -45.93
N VAL A 40 -40.57 -13.37 -47.14
CA VAL A 40 -39.35 -12.61 -47.46
C VAL A 40 -39.28 -11.32 -46.64
N ASN A 41 -40.37 -10.56 -46.58
CA ASN A 41 -40.43 -9.31 -45.80
C ASN A 41 -40.22 -9.56 -44.30
N ASN A 42 -40.77 -10.65 -43.76
CA ASN A 42 -40.54 -11.04 -42.38
C ASN A 42 -39.05 -11.36 -42.12
N ILE A 43 -38.42 -12.13 -43.01
CA ILE A 43 -36.99 -12.47 -42.92
C ILE A 43 -36.12 -11.22 -42.97
N VAL A 44 -36.37 -10.31 -43.93
CA VAL A 44 -35.61 -9.06 -44.07
C VAL A 44 -35.74 -8.20 -42.81
N SER A 45 -36.95 -8.08 -42.26
CA SER A 45 -37.20 -7.34 -41.01
C SER A 45 -36.44 -7.93 -39.82
N ARG A 46 -36.45 -9.26 -39.67
CA ARG A 46 -35.67 -9.98 -38.66
C ARG A 46 -34.16 -9.77 -38.87
N LEU A 47 -33.68 -9.77 -40.12
CA LEU A 47 -32.28 -9.56 -40.44
C LEU A 47 -31.82 -8.14 -40.07
N ASN A 48 -32.61 -7.12 -40.42
CA ASN A 48 -32.32 -5.73 -40.08
C ASN A 48 -32.32 -5.50 -38.57
N SER A 49 -33.25 -6.15 -37.86
CA SER A 49 -33.32 -6.10 -36.40
C SER A 49 -32.10 -6.77 -35.76
N ALA A 50 -31.71 -7.95 -36.24
CA ALA A 50 -30.53 -8.66 -35.77
C ALA A 50 -29.24 -7.88 -36.06
N ASP A 51 -29.14 -7.22 -37.21
CA ASP A 51 -27.98 -6.42 -37.56
C ASP A 51 -27.85 -5.18 -36.68
N THR A 52 -28.97 -4.52 -36.40
CA THR A 52 -29.03 -3.41 -35.43
C THR A 52 -28.58 -3.85 -34.04
N GLN A 53 -29.08 -4.98 -33.55
CA GLN A 53 -28.66 -5.54 -32.25
C GLN A 53 -27.18 -5.91 -32.24
N ARG A 54 -26.66 -6.51 -33.32
CA ARG A 54 -25.25 -6.87 -33.45
C ARG A 54 -24.35 -5.63 -33.45
N GLN A 55 -24.75 -4.56 -34.12
CA GLN A 55 -24.04 -3.27 -34.08
C GLN A 55 -24.08 -2.65 -32.68
N GLN A 56 -25.22 -2.65 -32.00
CA GLN A 56 -25.35 -2.17 -30.62
C GLN A 56 -24.47 -2.98 -29.64
N LEU A 57 -24.49 -4.32 -29.75
CA LEU A 57 -23.62 -5.18 -28.95
C LEU A 57 -22.14 -4.94 -29.28
N SER A 58 -21.78 -4.77 -30.56
CA SER A 58 -20.41 -4.45 -30.96
C SER A 58 -19.94 -3.13 -30.34
N ASN A 59 -20.79 -2.11 -30.32
CA ASN A 59 -20.48 -0.83 -29.69
C ASN A 59 -20.36 -0.98 -28.17
N ALA A 60 -21.28 -1.70 -27.52
CA ALA A 60 -21.24 -1.96 -26.08
C ALA A 60 -20.03 -2.82 -25.65
N ILE A 61 -19.60 -3.78 -26.49
CA ILE A 61 -18.39 -4.57 -26.30
C ILE A 61 -17.17 -3.67 -26.49
N ASN A 62 -17.14 -2.82 -27.52
CA ASN A 62 -16.07 -1.83 -27.66
C ASN A 62 -15.99 -0.96 -26.40
N ASP A 63 -17.10 -0.46 -25.88
CA ASP A 63 -17.12 0.38 -24.67
C ASP A 63 -16.69 -0.39 -23.40
N ARG A 64 -17.25 -1.58 -23.11
CA ARG A 64 -16.94 -2.37 -21.89
C ARG A 64 -15.62 -3.14 -21.94
N VAL A 65 -15.19 -3.57 -23.12
CA VAL A 65 -13.92 -4.25 -23.36
C VAL A 65 -12.88 -3.24 -23.85
N THR A 66 -13.16 -1.93 -23.78
CA THR A 66 -12.16 -0.96 -24.20
C THR A 66 -10.95 -1.17 -23.32
N ILE A 67 -9.85 -1.46 -24.00
CA ILE A 67 -8.49 -1.20 -23.55
C ILE A 67 -8.44 0.12 -22.77
N LYS A 68 -9.27 1.11 -23.12
CA LYS A 68 -9.52 2.35 -22.37
C LYS A 68 -9.91 2.16 -20.90
N GLU A 69 -11.03 1.55 -20.52
CA GLU A 69 -11.39 1.40 -19.09
C GLU A 69 -10.30 0.65 -18.30
N TYR A 70 -9.77 -0.42 -18.90
CA TYR A 70 -8.65 -1.17 -18.34
C TYR A 70 -7.39 -0.30 -18.19
N THR A 71 -7.06 0.52 -19.20
CA THR A 71 -5.88 1.40 -19.21
C THR A 71 -6.06 2.57 -18.25
N ASP A 72 -7.26 3.12 -18.15
CA ASP A 72 -7.58 4.22 -17.23
C ASP A 72 -7.46 3.72 -15.78
N ASN A 73 -8.05 2.55 -15.47
CA ASN A 73 -7.91 1.92 -14.16
C ASN A 73 -6.43 1.58 -13.87
N LYS A 74 -5.72 0.97 -14.82
CA LYS A 74 -4.28 0.69 -14.69
C LYS A 74 -3.47 1.98 -14.46
N THR A 75 -3.79 3.05 -15.16
CA THR A 75 -3.11 4.35 -15.04
C THR A 75 -3.40 4.98 -13.68
N ALA A 76 -4.67 4.98 -13.24
CA ALA A 76 -5.06 5.46 -11.92
C ALA A 76 -4.35 4.70 -10.80
N THR A 77 -4.37 3.36 -10.86
CA THR A 77 -3.64 2.50 -9.91
C THR A 77 -2.14 2.75 -9.97
N THR A 78 -1.55 2.88 -11.15
CA THR A 78 -0.11 3.17 -11.31
C THR A 78 0.25 4.52 -10.70
N ASN A 79 -0.58 5.55 -10.89
CA ASN A 79 -0.37 6.87 -10.30
C ASN A 79 -0.49 6.84 -8.77
N GLN A 80 -1.45 6.09 -8.23
CA GLN A 80 -1.59 5.87 -6.80
C GLN A 80 -0.36 5.15 -6.21
N ILE A 81 0.11 4.10 -6.89
CA ILE A 81 1.32 3.36 -6.49
C ILE A 81 2.54 4.27 -6.56
N ASN A 82 2.75 5.00 -7.67
CA ASN A 82 3.87 5.91 -7.83
C ASN A 82 3.87 6.99 -6.74
N THR A 83 2.71 7.56 -6.43
CA THR A 83 2.58 8.53 -5.35
C THR A 83 2.93 7.91 -4.00
N ALA A 84 2.40 6.72 -3.70
CA ALA A 84 2.68 6.01 -2.46
C ALA A 84 4.18 5.67 -2.32
N VAL A 85 4.81 5.17 -3.39
CA VAL A 85 6.23 4.78 -3.42
C VAL A 85 7.14 6.00 -3.34
N ASN A 86 6.88 7.06 -4.11
CA ASN A 86 7.70 8.28 -4.11
C ASN A 86 7.65 9.01 -2.76
N ASN A 87 6.57 8.84 -2.00
CA ASN A 87 6.42 9.41 -0.67
C ASN A 87 7.10 8.58 0.44
N VAL A 88 7.67 7.40 0.14
CA VAL A 88 8.42 6.61 1.13
C VAL A 88 9.83 7.17 1.29
N GLN A 89 10.21 7.48 2.54
CA GLN A 89 11.56 7.91 2.90
C GLN A 89 12.10 6.98 3.98
N VAL A 90 13.21 6.29 3.71
CA VAL A 90 13.83 5.33 4.64
C VAL A 90 15.22 5.84 5.02
N GLY A 91 15.44 6.10 6.31
CA GLY A 91 16.75 6.55 6.82
C GLY A 91 17.71 5.41 7.12
N GLY A 92 17.25 4.40 7.88
CA GLY A 92 18.02 3.20 8.25
C GLY A 92 19.16 3.45 9.25
N ARG A 93 19.79 4.64 9.21
CA ARG A 93 20.83 5.07 10.15
C ARG A 93 20.21 5.48 11.47
N ASN A 94 20.59 4.81 12.55
CA ASN A 94 20.36 5.31 13.90
C ASN A 94 21.27 6.51 14.16
N LEU A 95 20.68 7.67 14.48
CA LEU A 95 21.38 8.90 14.79
C LEU A 95 21.71 9.04 16.28
N LEU A 96 21.05 8.26 17.14
CA LEU A 96 21.21 8.31 18.58
C LEU A 96 22.40 7.46 19.01
N GLU A 97 23.51 8.12 19.30
CA GLU A 97 24.73 7.51 19.83
C GLU A 97 24.49 6.88 21.20
N ASN A 98 25.23 5.80 21.48
CA ASN A 98 25.17 5.00 22.70
C ASN A 98 23.78 4.42 23.02
N SER A 99 22.86 4.35 22.06
CA SER A 99 21.47 3.93 22.31
C SER A 99 21.35 2.50 22.86
N ALA A 100 22.36 1.64 22.64
CA ALA A 100 22.41 0.29 23.19
C ALA A 100 22.50 0.26 24.74
N ASN A 101 23.05 1.33 25.32
CA ASN A 101 23.24 1.50 26.76
C ASN A 101 22.12 2.32 27.40
N ILE A 102 21.25 2.92 26.59
CA ILE A 102 20.12 3.73 27.04
C ILE A 102 18.93 2.79 27.27
N LYS A 103 18.69 2.44 28.53
CA LYS A 103 17.65 1.49 28.92
C LYS A 103 17.00 1.90 30.23
N LYS A 104 15.73 1.54 30.36
CA LYS A 104 14.92 1.64 31.57
C LYS A 104 14.41 0.25 31.94
N GLY A 105 14.84 -0.26 33.09
CA GLY A 105 14.25 -1.42 33.73
C GLY A 105 12.86 -1.13 34.31
N ILE A 106 12.08 -2.19 34.55
CA ILE A 106 10.70 -2.06 35.04
C ILE A 106 10.63 -1.42 36.44
N ASN A 107 11.68 -1.62 37.24
CA ASN A 107 11.80 -1.09 38.61
C ASN A 107 12.65 0.19 38.69
N ASP A 108 13.19 0.67 37.57
CA ASP A 108 13.99 1.89 37.55
C ASP A 108 13.09 3.09 37.82
N THR A 109 13.55 3.97 38.71
CA THR A 109 12.89 5.23 39.05
C THR A 109 13.77 6.40 38.62
N SER A 110 13.15 7.43 38.04
CA SER A 110 13.82 8.70 37.76
C SER A 110 13.33 9.71 38.78
N ASN A 111 14.22 10.27 39.61
CA ASN A 111 13.85 11.24 40.65
C ASN A 111 12.72 10.76 41.60
N ASN A 112 12.70 9.47 41.96
CA ASN A 112 11.64 8.79 42.74
C ASN A 112 10.29 8.60 42.00
N TYR A 113 10.24 8.88 40.71
CA TYR A 113 9.06 8.68 39.88
C TYR A 113 9.22 7.42 39.02
N ASN A 114 8.39 6.41 39.28
CA ASN A 114 8.21 5.23 38.45
C ASN A 114 7.36 5.52 37.20
N GLN A 115 6.65 6.65 37.20
CA GLN A 115 5.80 7.14 36.11
C GLN A 115 6.55 7.80 34.95
N TYR A 116 7.82 8.17 35.15
CA TYR A 116 8.58 9.02 34.24
C TYR A 116 9.97 8.47 34.00
N TRP A 117 10.47 8.64 32.79
CA TRP A 117 11.86 8.41 32.45
C TRP A 117 12.27 9.30 31.29
N ALA A 118 13.54 9.72 31.26
CA ALA A 118 14.06 10.51 30.17
C ALA A 118 15.52 10.18 29.89
N THR A 119 15.92 10.43 28.66
CA THR A 119 17.30 10.30 28.20
C THR A 119 17.66 11.46 27.28
N LEU A 120 18.94 11.84 27.28
CA LEU A 120 19.47 12.84 26.38
C LEU A 120 19.49 12.30 24.95
N ILE A 121 19.05 13.13 24.01
CA ILE A 121 19.08 12.82 22.57
C ILE A 121 19.85 13.88 21.77
N THR A 122 20.67 14.69 22.44
CA THR A 122 21.46 15.77 21.83
C THR A 122 22.34 15.28 20.67
N SER A 123 22.90 14.08 20.76
CA SER A 123 23.71 13.48 19.69
C SER A 123 22.91 13.29 18.39
N ALA A 124 21.68 12.77 18.49
CA ALA A 124 20.78 12.68 17.34
C ALA A 124 20.32 14.07 16.88
N HIS A 125 19.91 14.92 17.82
CA HIS A 125 19.37 16.24 17.53
C HIS A 125 20.35 17.12 16.74
N SER A 126 21.64 17.11 17.10
CA SER A 126 22.71 17.84 16.40
C SER A 126 22.92 17.45 14.93
N LYS A 127 22.38 16.29 14.50
CA LYS A 127 22.46 15.75 13.13
C LYS A 127 21.18 16.03 12.30
N LEU A 128 20.20 16.69 12.91
CA LEU A 128 18.89 16.97 12.34
C LEU A 128 18.75 18.45 11.96
N GLN A 129 17.73 18.77 11.17
CA GLN A 129 17.43 20.12 10.73
C GLN A 129 15.92 20.41 10.79
N LEU A 130 15.56 21.69 10.95
CA LEU A 130 14.16 22.13 10.91
C LEU A 130 13.47 21.67 9.62
N GLY A 131 12.25 21.15 9.74
CA GLY A 131 11.45 20.65 8.62
C GLY A 131 11.75 19.21 8.20
N GLU A 132 12.83 18.59 8.70
CA GLU A 132 13.07 17.18 8.45
C GLU A 132 11.97 16.32 9.07
N THR A 133 11.52 15.30 8.35
CA THR A 133 10.67 14.25 8.90
C THR A 133 11.56 13.19 9.53
N ILE A 134 11.28 12.87 10.79
CA ILE A 134 12.00 11.84 11.53
C ILE A 134 11.05 10.72 11.99
N THR A 135 11.60 9.53 12.14
CA THR A 135 10.96 8.41 12.81
C THR A 135 11.72 8.11 14.11
N ILE A 136 10.98 8.05 15.21
CA ILE A 136 11.48 7.61 16.51
C ILE A 136 10.86 6.25 16.80
N SER A 137 11.69 5.27 17.15
CA SER A 137 11.24 3.92 17.51
C SER A 137 11.97 3.38 18.74
N PHE A 138 11.31 2.53 19.51
CA PHE A 138 11.84 1.97 20.75
C PHE A 138 11.07 0.71 21.12
N ASP A 139 11.70 -0.14 21.90
CA ASP A 139 11.10 -1.34 22.46
C ASP A 139 10.54 -1.03 23.84
N VAL A 140 9.33 -1.52 24.12
CA VAL A 140 8.59 -1.23 25.34
C VAL A 140 7.81 -2.46 25.80
N GLN A 141 7.80 -2.66 27.12
CA GLN A 141 6.84 -3.51 27.80
C GLN A 141 6.23 -2.73 28.95
N MET A 142 4.90 -2.69 29.02
CA MET A 142 4.14 -2.10 30.13
C MET A 142 3.44 -3.21 30.93
N GLU A 143 3.08 -2.95 32.18
CA GLU A 143 2.32 -3.91 32.99
C GLU A 143 0.86 -4.06 32.52
N ARG A 144 0.23 -2.94 32.16
CA ARG A 144 -1.14 -2.87 31.65
C ARG A 144 -1.19 -2.35 30.22
N GLY A 145 -0.38 -1.33 29.89
CA GLY A 145 -0.32 -0.73 28.56
C GLY A 145 -1.41 0.30 28.29
N GLU A 146 -1.85 1.02 29.32
CA GLU A 146 -2.99 1.95 29.22
C GLU A 146 -2.63 3.21 28.42
N ILE A 147 -1.52 3.86 28.78
CA ILE A 147 -1.07 5.10 28.15
C ILE A 147 0.43 5.29 28.30
N LEU A 148 1.08 5.69 27.19
CA LEU A 148 2.46 6.12 27.17
C LEU A 148 2.58 7.39 26.32
N ARG A 149 2.99 8.49 26.95
CA ARG A 149 3.34 9.73 26.28
C ARG A 149 4.83 9.74 26.01
N VAL A 150 5.20 10.17 24.81
CA VAL A 150 6.57 10.37 24.36
C VAL A 150 6.68 11.79 23.85
N TYR A 151 7.56 12.58 24.43
CA TYR A 151 7.65 14.00 24.11
C TYR A 151 9.06 14.52 24.33
N ASP A 152 9.41 15.59 23.63
CA ASP A 152 10.64 16.29 23.94
C ASP A 152 10.49 17.11 25.24
N THR A 153 11.54 17.09 26.07
CA THR A 153 11.67 18.02 27.20
C THR A 153 13.03 18.68 27.21
N LEU A 154 13.13 19.74 28.03
CA LEU A 154 14.31 20.59 28.12
C LEU A 154 14.75 21.16 26.77
N THR A 155 13.84 21.29 25.81
CA THR A 155 14.18 21.57 24.42
C THR A 155 14.95 22.86 24.26
N ASN A 156 16.18 22.75 23.77
CA ASN A 156 16.92 23.89 23.25
C ASN A 156 17.64 23.59 21.95
N PHE A 157 16.87 23.67 20.89
CA PHE A 157 17.38 23.85 19.56
C PHE A 157 16.30 24.60 18.78
N ASP A 158 16.63 25.03 17.57
CA ASP A 158 15.71 25.75 16.69
C ASP A 158 14.42 24.95 16.38
N PHE A 159 14.38 23.65 16.70
CA PHE A 159 13.28 22.75 16.39
C PHE A 159 13.04 21.65 17.44
N MET A 160 11.80 21.15 17.47
CA MET A 160 11.30 20.07 18.33
C MET A 160 10.50 19.03 17.52
N PHE A 161 10.19 17.86 18.10
CA PHE A 161 9.28 16.88 17.48
C PHE A 161 7.88 16.84 18.13
N GLY A 162 7.70 17.48 19.29
CA GLY A 162 6.42 17.58 19.98
C GLY A 162 6.10 16.34 20.82
N GLU A 163 4.81 15.97 20.85
CA GLU A 163 4.30 14.85 21.65
C GLU A 163 3.65 13.77 20.77
N LYS A 164 3.88 12.52 21.12
CA LYS A 164 3.10 11.37 20.70
C LYS A 164 2.49 10.67 21.91
N VAL A 165 1.20 10.32 21.81
CA VAL A 165 0.52 9.49 22.81
C VAL A 165 0.16 8.13 22.21
N PHE A 166 0.57 7.07 22.89
CA PHE A 166 0.12 5.71 22.65
C PHE A 166 -0.91 5.34 23.72
N LYS A 167 -2.00 4.70 23.32
CA LYS A 167 -3.08 4.27 24.22
C LYS A 167 -3.40 2.81 23.97
N ASN A 168 -3.72 2.06 25.03
CA ASN A 168 -4.15 0.67 24.97
C ASN A 168 -3.20 -0.22 24.15
N ILE A 169 -1.89 -0.07 24.35
CA ILE A 169 -0.87 -0.89 23.69
C ILE A 169 -0.76 -2.31 24.28
N GLY A 170 -1.39 -2.54 25.44
CA GLY A 170 -1.34 -3.81 26.16
C GLY A 170 0.01 -4.08 26.82
N ASN A 171 0.20 -5.30 27.32
CA ASN A 171 1.31 -5.65 28.21
C ASN A 171 2.41 -6.49 27.56
N LYS A 172 2.30 -6.76 26.25
CA LYS A 172 3.32 -7.51 25.51
C LYS A 172 4.50 -6.62 25.23
N HIS A 173 5.69 -7.21 25.30
CA HIS A 173 6.89 -6.59 24.75
C HIS A 173 6.68 -6.36 23.25
N GLN A 174 6.84 -5.12 22.81
CA GLN A 174 6.62 -4.71 21.43
C GLN A 174 7.49 -3.52 21.06
N ARG A 175 7.77 -3.37 19.76
CA ARG A 175 8.42 -2.18 19.21
C ARG A 175 7.36 -1.17 18.80
N LEU A 176 7.43 0.03 19.36
CA LEU A 176 6.60 1.16 18.95
C LEU A 176 7.39 2.13 18.08
N SER A 177 6.69 2.83 17.21
CA SER A 177 7.27 3.90 16.42
C SER A 177 6.29 5.01 16.14
N PHE A 178 6.81 6.20 15.88
CA PHE A 178 6.04 7.32 15.38
C PHE A 178 6.90 8.21 14.49
N THR A 179 6.24 8.89 13.56
CA THR A 179 6.86 9.78 12.58
C THR A 179 6.27 11.17 12.72
N LEU A 180 7.12 12.18 12.86
CA LEU A 180 6.72 13.58 12.97
C LEU A 180 7.72 14.47 12.22
N PRO A 181 7.26 15.59 11.62
CA PRO A 181 8.17 16.64 11.15
C PRO A 181 8.74 17.41 12.34
N LEU A 182 9.98 17.86 12.19
CA LEU A 182 10.61 18.78 13.12
C LEU A 182 10.10 20.20 12.88
N VAL A 183 9.57 20.82 13.93
CA VAL A 183 8.91 22.13 13.87
C VAL A 183 9.60 23.15 14.77
N THR A 184 9.45 24.43 14.46
CA THR A 184 10.07 25.53 15.21
C THR A 184 9.66 25.53 16.69
N THR A 185 10.58 25.92 17.58
CA THR A 185 10.29 26.16 19.00
C THR A 185 10.95 27.44 19.51
N THR A 186 10.41 28.01 20.59
CA THR A 186 10.90 29.23 21.24
C THR A 186 11.36 28.92 22.67
N LYS A 187 12.60 28.43 22.85
CA LYS A 187 13.18 28.10 24.17
C LYS A 187 14.71 28.35 24.20
N THR A 188 15.32 28.35 25.41
CA THR A 188 16.62 28.98 25.71
C THR A 188 17.67 28.10 26.45
N GLY A 189 17.56 26.76 26.48
CA GLY A 189 18.52 25.82 27.14
C GLY A 189 19.80 25.48 26.33
N THR A 190 20.32 24.23 26.38
CA THR A 190 21.35 23.67 25.44
C THR A 190 21.25 22.15 25.19
N LEU A 191 20.27 21.48 25.79
CA LEU A 191 20.11 20.02 25.75
C LEU A 191 18.74 19.65 25.20
N VAL A 192 18.53 18.37 24.84
CA VAL A 192 17.20 17.84 24.52
C VAL A 192 17.06 16.46 25.12
N ASN A 193 15.92 16.24 25.79
CA ASN A 193 15.52 14.94 26.27
C ASN A 193 14.42 14.35 25.40
N LEU A 194 14.48 13.03 25.21
CA LEU A 194 13.30 12.22 24.94
C LEU A 194 12.73 11.78 26.27
N SER A 195 11.53 12.23 26.58
CA SER A 195 10.81 11.91 27.82
C SER A 195 9.67 10.95 27.56
N LEU A 196 9.50 9.99 28.47
CA LEU A 196 8.42 9.03 28.48
C LEU A 196 7.65 9.09 29.80
N TYR A 197 6.33 9.14 29.71
CA TYR A 197 5.46 9.37 30.87
C TYR A 197 4.14 8.60 30.74
N ASN A 198 3.74 7.90 31.81
CA ASN A 198 2.51 7.10 31.84
C ASN A 198 1.30 7.83 32.47
N ASN A 199 1.32 9.17 32.57
CA ASN A 199 0.30 9.96 33.29
C ASN A 199 0.18 9.68 34.79
N ASN A 200 1.22 9.14 35.42
CA ASN A 200 1.19 8.79 36.84
C ASN A 200 0.04 7.85 37.20
N ASN A 201 -0.35 6.98 36.28
CA ASN A 201 -1.39 5.97 36.48
C ASN A 201 -0.88 4.70 37.19
N GLY A 202 0.41 4.67 37.58
CA GLY A 202 1.06 3.51 38.20
C GLY A 202 1.32 2.33 37.25
N ASP A 203 1.20 2.49 35.93
CA ASP A 203 1.48 1.45 34.94
C ASP A 203 2.98 1.44 34.61
N ARG A 204 3.76 0.57 35.25
CA ARG A 204 5.22 0.56 35.06
C ARG A 204 5.57 0.12 33.64
N PHE A 205 6.71 0.61 33.15
CA PHE A 205 7.19 0.32 31.82
C PHE A 205 8.70 0.13 31.75
N THR A 206 9.15 -0.65 30.78
CA THR A 206 10.55 -0.75 30.33
C THR A 206 10.76 0.06 29.07
N ILE A 207 12.01 0.46 28.79
CA ILE A 207 12.40 1.05 27.50
C ILE A 207 13.79 0.52 27.12
N GLU A 208 13.96 0.13 25.87
CA GLU A 208 15.26 -0.19 25.29
C GLU A 208 15.26 0.03 23.76
N ASN A 209 16.42 -0.16 23.13
CA ASN A 209 16.56 -0.14 21.67
C ASN A 209 15.94 1.10 20.99
N ILE A 210 16.21 2.27 21.59
CA ILE A 210 15.77 3.56 21.03
C ILE A 210 16.56 3.82 19.75
N LYS A 211 15.84 4.19 18.69
CA LYS A 211 16.39 4.61 17.40
C LYS A 211 15.72 5.89 16.94
N ILE A 212 16.53 6.85 16.53
CA ILE A 212 16.08 8.07 15.86
C ILE A 212 16.67 8.05 14.46
N GLU A 213 15.82 8.12 13.45
CA GLU A 213 16.25 8.07 12.04
C GLU A 213 15.50 9.09 11.19
N LYS A 214 16.13 9.57 10.11
CA LYS A 214 15.45 10.42 9.11
C LYS A 214 14.46 9.59 8.30
N GLY A 215 13.44 10.24 7.77
CA GLY A 215 12.42 9.62 6.94
C GLY A 215 11.17 9.23 7.74
N ASN A 216 10.28 8.51 7.07
CA ASN A 216 8.91 8.27 7.54
C ASN A 216 8.57 6.79 7.77
N LYS A 217 9.57 5.91 7.72
CA LYS A 217 9.44 4.49 8.00
C LYS A 217 10.46 4.07 9.05
N ALA A 218 9.95 3.41 10.09
CA ALA A 218 10.79 2.78 11.10
C ALA A 218 11.51 1.59 10.50
N THR A 219 12.77 1.43 10.87
CA THR A 219 13.57 0.23 10.61
C THR A 219 13.93 -0.46 11.92
N ASP A 220 14.42 -1.69 11.83
CA ASP A 220 14.89 -2.43 13.01
C ASP A 220 16.00 -1.66 13.73
N TRP A 221 16.09 -1.87 15.04
CA TRP A 221 17.14 -1.22 15.82
C TRP A 221 18.52 -1.69 15.39
N THR A 222 19.42 -0.73 15.24
CA THR A 222 20.86 -0.95 15.05
C THR A 222 21.59 0.07 15.93
N PRO A 223 22.83 -0.21 16.38
CA PRO A 223 23.66 0.83 16.99
C PRO A 223 23.87 2.00 16.02
N ALA A 224 24.22 3.18 16.55
CA ALA A 224 24.62 4.27 15.68
C ALA A 224 25.95 3.91 14.99
N PRO A 225 26.15 4.21 13.69
CA PRO A 225 27.43 3.96 13.03
C PRO A 225 28.62 4.63 13.72
N GLU A 226 28.38 5.75 14.41
CA GLU A 226 29.37 6.46 15.21
C GLU A 226 29.84 5.64 16.43
N ASP A 227 28.97 4.82 17.03
CA ASP A 227 29.34 3.89 18.12
C ASP A 227 30.29 2.82 17.60
N VAL A 228 29.96 2.21 16.45
CA VAL A 228 30.79 1.19 15.81
C VAL A 228 32.17 1.75 15.44
N LYS A 229 32.22 2.99 14.94
CA LYS A 229 33.48 3.68 14.63
C LYS A 229 34.31 3.91 15.89
N SER A 230 33.70 4.37 16.98
CA SER A 230 34.36 4.58 18.27
C SER A 230 34.98 3.30 18.81
N ASP A 231 34.27 2.18 18.74
CA ASP A 231 34.77 0.90 19.22
C ASP A 231 35.94 0.38 18.36
N ILE A 232 35.90 0.57 17.04
CA ILE A 232 37.03 0.26 16.15
C ILE A 232 38.26 1.11 16.51
N ASP A 233 38.07 2.41 16.77
CA ASP A 233 39.18 3.30 17.11
C ASP A 233 39.82 2.95 18.45
N LYS A 234 39.01 2.58 19.46
CA LYS A 234 39.51 2.08 20.74
C LYS A 234 40.32 0.79 20.57
N ALA A 235 39.80 -0.18 19.83
CA ALA A 235 40.48 -1.45 19.58
C ALA A 235 41.83 -1.24 18.86
N LYS A 236 41.90 -0.30 17.91
CA LYS A 236 43.15 0.11 17.25
C LYS A 236 44.13 0.72 18.25
N ALA A 237 43.69 1.66 19.07
CA ALA A 237 44.56 2.30 20.06
C ALA A 237 45.12 1.30 21.09
N GLU A 238 44.32 0.33 21.54
CA GLU A 238 44.76 -0.74 22.44
C GLU A 238 45.76 -1.68 21.75
N THR A 239 45.54 -1.98 20.47
CA THR A 239 46.46 -2.78 19.66
C THR A 239 47.80 -2.07 19.47
N ASP A 240 47.79 -0.78 19.11
CA ASP A 240 49.00 0.05 18.94
C ASP A 240 49.78 0.14 20.25
N LYS A 241 49.09 0.31 21.38
CA LYS A 241 49.70 0.31 22.71
C LYS A 241 50.35 -1.04 23.01
N THR A 242 49.69 -2.15 22.69
CA THR A 242 50.21 -3.50 22.90
C THR A 242 51.47 -3.75 22.06
N PHE A 243 51.47 -3.37 20.79
CA PHE A 243 52.66 -3.46 19.93
C PHE A 243 53.83 -2.63 20.46
N SER A 244 53.57 -1.40 20.93
CA SER A 244 54.61 -0.54 21.51
C SER A 244 55.25 -1.16 22.76
N VAL A 245 54.45 -1.77 23.64
CA VAL A 245 54.93 -2.48 24.83
C VAL A 245 55.78 -3.70 24.42
N MET A 246 55.31 -4.50 23.48
CA MET A 246 56.05 -5.67 22.98
C MET A 246 57.40 -5.25 22.37
N GLN A 247 57.43 -4.19 21.57
CA GLN A 247 58.67 -3.67 20.98
C GLN A 247 59.66 -3.23 22.07
N THR A 248 59.16 -2.57 23.12
CA THR A 248 59.98 -2.14 24.26
C THR A 248 60.57 -3.33 25.01
N GLN A 249 59.77 -4.38 25.27
CA GLN A 249 60.23 -5.60 25.95
C GLN A 249 61.26 -6.38 25.12
N ILE A 250 61.08 -6.46 23.80
CA ILE A 250 62.06 -7.08 22.89
C ILE A 250 63.39 -6.33 22.98
N ASN A 251 63.35 -5.00 22.93
CA ASN A 251 64.56 -4.18 23.00
C ASN A 251 65.29 -4.29 24.35
N GLN A 252 64.57 -4.53 25.45
CA GLN A 252 65.14 -4.71 26.79
C GLN A 252 65.75 -6.10 27.03
N ASN A 253 65.19 -7.15 26.39
CA ASN A 253 65.66 -8.53 26.56
C ASN A 253 66.75 -8.94 25.54
N GLY A 254 67.03 -8.08 24.55
CA GLY A 254 68.04 -8.32 23.50
C GLY A 254 69.42 -7.70 23.78
N THR A 255 69.62 -7.09 24.94
CA THR A 255 70.91 -6.56 25.45
C THR A 255 71.35 -7.33 26.69
#